data_AF-A0A0Q4GGP5-F1
#
_entry.id   AF-A0A0Q4GGP5-F1
#
_cell.length_a   1.000
_cell.length_b   1.000
_cell.length_c   1.000
_cell.angle_alpha   90.00
_cell.angle_beta   90.00
_cell.angle_gamma   90.00
#
_symmetry.space_group_name_H-M   'P 1'
#
loop_
_entity.id
_entity.type
_entity.pdbx_description
1 polymer ?
#
loop_
_entity_poly.entity_id
_entity_poly.type
_entity_poly.pdbx_seq_one_letter_code
_entity_poly.pdbx_strand_id
1 'polypeptide(L)'
;MFFFSAKSQTKAVLFDGTIVAGYVDHGAFINCTGPSIKFSKKPYTILLGLLPSLRIKEDKVAAGAPKNAALTPNLGFGLTAAFRHIALQVPLYYNPKTAVKNGKWNAGVGLGYKF
;
A
#
# COMPACT_ATOMS: atom_id res chain seq x y z
N MET A 1 -30.12 36.35 16.61
CA MET A 1 -29.58 34.98 16.62
C MET A 1 -29.62 34.48 15.19
N PHE A 2 -28.48 34.45 14.48
CA PHE A 2 -28.44 34.01 13.08
C PHE A 2 -28.23 32.50 13.05
N PHE A 3 -29.27 31.75 12.66
CA PHE A 3 -29.20 30.32 12.44
C PHE A 3 -28.58 30.05 11.07
N PHE A 4 -27.30 29.69 11.04
CA PHE A 4 -26.68 29.11 9.85
C PHE A 4 -26.99 27.60 9.82
N SER A 5 -27.91 27.19 8.96
CA SER A 5 -28.09 25.78 8.62
C SER A 5 -27.04 25.40 7.57
N ALA A 6 -25.93 24.80 8.01
CA ALA A 6 -25.00 24.18 7.09
C ALA A 6 -25.69 22.95 6.46
N LYS A 7 -26.15 23.07 5.21
CA LYS A 7 -26.56 21.90 4.43
C LYS A 7 -25.35 20.98 4.31
N SER A 8 -25.36 19.87 5.03
CA SER A 8 -24.41 18.77 4.83
C SER A 8 -24.64 18.21 3.43
N GLN A 9 -23.94 18.75 2.44
CA GLN A 9 -23.91 18.20 1.10
C GLN A 9 -22.98 16.97 1.15
N THR A 10 -23.58 15.80 1.33
CA THR A 10 -22.86 14.53 1.28
C THR A 10 -22.25 14.37 -0.11
N LYS A 11 -20.94 14.63 -0.22
CA LYS A 11 -20.20 14.33 -1.45
C LYS A 11 -19.96 12.83 -1.46
N ALA A 12 -20.54 12.13 -2.44
CA ALA A 12 -20.16 10.76 -2.72
C ALA A 12 -18.69 10.76 -3.15
N VAL A 13 -17.84 10.04 -2.41
CA VAL A 13 -16.44 9.83 -2.76
C VAL A 13 -16.29 8.36 -3.11
N LEU A 14 -15.82 8.07 -4.33
CA LEU A 14 -15.66 6.70 -4.82
C LEU A 14 -14.59 5.93 -4.02
N PHE A 15 -13.60 6.64 -3.49
CA PHE A 15 -12.53 6.08 -2.67
C PHE A 15 -11.92 7.17 -1.76
N ASP A 16 -11.91 6.91 -0.45
CA ASP A 16 -11.18 7.71 0.53
C ASP A 16 -9.94 6.92 0.98
N GLY A 17 -8.76 7.37 0.56
CA GLY A 17 -7.50 6.68 0.83
C GLY A 17 -6.36 7.10 -0.07
N THR A 18 -5.29 6.30 -0.07
CA THR A 18 -4.15 6.44 -0.99
C THR A 18 -3.96 5.12 -1.73
N ILE A 19 -3.85 5.19 -3.06
CA ILE A 19 -3.42 4.06 -3.89
C ILE A 19 -1.95 4.26 -4.23
N VAL A 20 -1.14 3.21 -4.05
CA VAL A 20 0.29 3.24 -4.30
C VAL A 20 0.67 2.08 -5.22
N ALA A 21 1.49 2.37 -6.23
CA ALA A 21 2.18 1.35 -7.01
C ALA A 21 3.68 1.47 -6.80
N GLY A 22 4.41 0.38 -6.90
CA GLY A 22 5.85 0.41 -6.67
C GLY A 22 6.56 -0.90 -6.93
N TYR A 23 7.79 -0.98 -6.43
CA TYR A 23 8.69 -2.11 -6.64
C TYR A 23 9.33 -2.58 -5.33
N VAL A 24 9.47 -3.89 -5.19
CA VAL A 24 10.13 -4.55 -4.05
C VAL A 24 10.49 -5.97 -4.42
N ASP A 25 11.66 -6.43 -4.00
CA ASP A 25 12.11 -7.81 -4.18
C ASP A 25 11.86 -8.33 -5.61
N HIS A 26 12.38 -7.63 -6.61
CA HIS A 26 12.31 -8.05 -8.01
C HIS A 26 10.89 -8.20 -8.58
N GLY A 27 9.91 -7.50 -8.02
CA GLY A 27 8.53 -7.53 -8.48
C GLY A 27 7.80 -6.24 -8.16
N ALA A 28 6.70 -5.99 -8.87
CA ALA A 28 5.85 -4.84 -8.63
C ALA A 28 4.85 -5.11 -7.51
N PHE A 29 4.24 -4.05 -6.99
CA PHE A 29 3.08 -4.13 -6.12
C PHE A 29 2.12 -2.99 -6.40
N ILE A 30 0.86 -3.21 -6.04
CA ILE A 30 -0.15 -2.17 -5.89
C ILE A 30 -0.76 -2.35 -4.50
N ASN A 31 -0.96 -1.27 -3.76
CA ASN A 31 -1.61 -1.30 -2.46
C ASN A 31 -2.51 -0.10 -2.22
N CYS A 32 -3.34 -0.23 -1.20
CA CYS A 32 -4.05 0.87 -0.59
C CYS A 32 -3.53 1.08 0.83
N THR A 33 -3.60 2.31 1.34
CA THR A 33 -3.37 2.55 2.78
C THR A 33 -4.50 1.92 3.60
N GLY A 34 -4.14 1.04 4.54
CA GLY A 34 -5.07 0.42 5.48
C GLY A 34 -5.06 1.04 6.88
N PRO A 35 -5.38 0.24 7.92
CA PRO A 35 -5.29 0.66 9.32
C PRO A 35 -3.90 1.20 9.66
N SER A 36 -3.83 2.39 10.25
CA SER A 36 -2.58 3.11 10.47
C SER A 36 -2.65 4.11 11.62
N ILE A 37 -1.47 4.43 12.17
CA ILE A 37 -1.26 5.64 12.96
C ILE A 37 -1.02 6.78 11.97
N LYS A 38 -1.87 7.81 12.01
CA LYS A 38 -1.91 8.89 11.02
C LYS A 38 -1.71 10.24 11.69
N PHE A 39 -0.75 10.99 11.18
CA PHE A 39 -0.60 12.42 11.44
C PHE A 39 -1.03 13.20 10.20
N SER A 40 -1.91 14.20 10.36
CA SER A 40 -2.42 15.00 9.24
C SER A 40 -2.45 16.47 9.61
N LYS A 41 -1.67 17.28 8.88
CA LYS A 41 -1.71 18.74 8.95
C LYS A 41 -1.58 19.26 7.52
N LYS A 42 -2.67 19.80 6.96
CA LYS A 42 -2.69 20.26 5.55
C LYS A 42 -1.46 21.14 5.25
N PRO A 43 -0.76 20.94 4.11
CA PRO A 43 -1.03 19.97 3.04
C PRO A 43 -0.42 18.56 3.24
N TYR A 44 0.15 18.27 4.41
CA TYR A 44 0.93 17.07 4.71
C TYR A 44 0.10 15.97 5.38
N THR A 45 0.43 14.73 5.09
CA THR A 45 -0.07 13.54 5.79
C THR A 45 1.05 12.52 5.91
N ILE A 46 1.25 11.97 7.10
CA ILE A 46 2.21 10.90 7.35
C ILE A 46 1.44 9.75 7.98
N LEU A 47 1.60 8.54 7.45
CA LEU A 47 0.96 7.32 7.93
C LEU A 47 2.02 6.25 8.17
N LEU A 48 1.94 5.60 9.31
CA LEU A 48 2.66 4.35 9.59
C LEU A 48 1.60 3.26 9.80
N GLY A 49 1.59 2.22 8.97
CA GLY A 49 0.56 1.20 9.12
C GLY A 49 0.59 0.08 8.10
N LEU A 50 -0.51 -0.67 8.10
CA LEU A 50 -0.71 -1.85 7.29
C LEU A 50 -1.10 -1.48 5.86
N LEU A 51 -0.60 -2.28 4.91
CA LEU A 51 -0.71 -2.05 3.48
C LEU A 51 -1.33 -3.29 2.82
N PRO A 52 -2.67 -3.39 2.72
CA PRO A 52 -3.33 -4.40 1.90
C PRO A 52 -2.86 -4.30 0.46
N SER A 53 -2.18 -5.33 -0.03
CA SER A 53 -1.41 -5.26 -1.27
C SER A 53 -1.67 -6.44 -2.20
N LEU A 54 -1.52 -6.18 -3.49
CA LEU A 54 -1.32 -7.20 -4.50
C LEU A 54 0.13 -7.14 -4.95
N ARG A 55 0.83 -8.27 -4.86
CA ARG A 55 2.20 -8.46 -5.36
C ARG A 55 2.12 -9.03 -6.77
N ILE A 56 2.89 -8.44 -7.67
CA ILE A 56 3.01 -8.85 -9.07
C ILE A 56 4.44 -9.36 -9.26
N LYS A 57 4.61 -10.67 -9.22
CA LYS A 57 5.93 -11.32 -9.34
C LYS A 57 5.75 -12.74 -9.86
N GLU A 58 6.52 -13.09 -10.89
CA GLU A 58 6.56 -14.45 -11.39
C GLU A 58 7.20 -15.40 -10.36
N ASP A 59 6.55 -16.54 -10.13
CA ASP A 59 7.10 -17.59 -9.29
C ASP A 59 8.04 -18.50 -10.09
N LYS A 60 9.33 -18.33 -9.83
CA LYS A 60 10.42 -19.06 -10.50
C LYS A 60 10.68 -20.37 -9.77
N VAL A 61 10.04 -21.43 -10.24
CA VAL A 61 10.19 -22.81 -9.72
C VAL A 61 10.81 -23.74 -10.77
N ALA A 62 11.25 -24.93 -10.34
CA ALA A 62 11.76 -25.96 -11.24
C ALA A 62 10.68 -26.45 -12.23
N ALA A 63 11.10 -26.95 -13.40
CA ALA A 63 10.18 -27.46 -14.40
C ALA A 63 9.29 -28.58 -13.82
N GLY A 64 7.97 -28.49 -14.04
CA GLY A 64 6.98 -29.44 -13.53
C GLY A 64 6.60 -29.26 -12.06
N ALA A 65 7.24 -28.34 -11.32
CA ALA A 65 6.85 -28.03 -9.94
C ALA A 65 5.60 -27.12 -9.89
N PRO A 66 4.74 -27.26 -8.87
CA PRO A 66 3.68 -26.30 -8.60
C PRO A 66 4.24 -24.89 -8.40
N LYS A 67 3.54 -23.88 -8.91
CA LYS A 67 3.91 -22.46 -8.83
C LYS A 67 2.75 -21.60 -8.35
N ASN A 68 3.06 -20.52 -7.64
CA ASN A 68 2.10 -19.50 -7.28
C ASN A 68 1.63 -18.73 -8.52
N ALA A 69 0.44 -18.11 -8.40
CA ALA A 69 -0.03 -17.15 -9.39
C ALA A 69 0.95 -15.95 -9.47
N ALA A 70 1.05 -15.33 -10.65
CA ALA A 70 1.87 -14.14 -10.83
C ALA A 70 1.35 -12.92 -10.03
N LEU A 71 0.06 -12.93 -9.70
CA LEU A 71 -0.61 -11.95 -8.86
C LEU A 71 -1.01 -12.62 -7.53
N THR A 72 -0.51 -12.11 -6.41
CA THR A 72 -0.77 -12.69 -5.08
C THR A 72 -1.18 -11.64 -4.07
N PRO A 73 -2.11 -11.95 -3.14
CA PRO A 73 -2.41 -11.08 -2.02
C PRO A 73 -1.22 -11.07 -1.05
N ASN A 74 -0.94 -9.91 -0.47
CA ASN A 74 0.10 -9.77 0.55
C ASN A 74 -0.22 -8.62 1.51
N LEU A 75 0.14 -8.77 2.78
CA LEU A 75 0.05 -7.70 3.77
C LEU A 75 1.42 -7.07 3.95
N GLY A 76 1.53 -5.80 3.60
CA GLY A 76 2.71 -4.98 3.90
C GLY A 76 2.53 -4.19 5.18
N PHE A 77 3.64 -3.60 5.64
CA PHE A 77 3.67 -2.58 6.67
C PHE A 77 4.63 -1.50 6.24
N GLY A 78 4.34 -0.22 6.45
CA GLY A 78 5.30 0.80 6.03
C GLY A 78 4.90 2.23 6.32
N LEU A 79 5.81 3.12 5.94
CA LEU A 79 5.66 4.56 6.05
C LEU A 79 5.14 5.12 4.72
N THR A 80 4.08 5.93 4.79
CA THR A 80 3.55 6.69 3.66
C THR A 80 3.60 8.17 4.03
N ALA A 81 4.22 8.99 3.20
CA ALA A 81 4.20 10.45 3.30
C ALA A 81 3.47 11.01 2.08
N ALA A 82 2.51 11.89 2.28
CA ALA A 82 1.76 12.53 1.22
C ALA A 82 1.80 14.06 1.34
N PHE A 83 1.99 14.72 0.20
CA PHE A 83 1.88 16.16 0.03
C PHE A 83 0.81 16.44 -1.03
N ARG A 84 -0.28 17.09 -0.62
CA ARG A 84 -1.49 17.24 -1.45
C ARG A 84 -1.98 15.87 -1.91
N HIS A 85 -1.92 15.58 -3.21
CA HIS A 85 -2.33 14.31 -3.82
C HIS A 85 -1.16 13.36 -4.10
N ILE A 86 0.09 13.79 -3.95
CA ILE A 86 1.26 12.94 -4.26
C ILE A 86 1.65 12.21 -2.98
N ALA A 87 1.77 10.88 -3.04
CA ALA A 87 2.22 10.04 -1.95
C ALA A 87 3.51 9.30 -2.29
N LEU A 88 4.47 9.31 -1.38
CA LEU A 88 5.67 8.48 -1.40
C LEU A 88 5.55 7.43 -0.29
N GLN A 89 5.93 6.20 -0.58
CA GLN A 89 5.80 5.09 0.35
C GLN A 89 7.07 4.25 0.41
N VAL A 90 7.46 3.88 1.62
CA VAL A 90 8.48 2.87 1.91
C VAL A 90 7.78 1.68 2.57
N PRO A 91 7.31 0.70 1.79
CA PRO A 91 6.72 -0.51 2.32
C PRO A 91 7.77 -1.57 2.68
N LEU A 92 7.46 -2.35 3.70
CA LEU A 92 8.13 -3.58 4.08
C LEU A 92 7.18 -4.74 3.83
N TYR A 93 7.67 -5.75 3.12
CA TYR A 93 6.92 -6.98 2.84
C TYR A 93 7.70 -8.19 3.32
N TYR A 94 7.02 -9.10 4.01
CA TYR A 94 7.62 -10.36 4.40
C TYR A 94 7.42 -11.40 3.29
N ASN A 95 8.54 -11.94 2.80
CA ASN A 95 8.52 -13.12 1.96
C ASN A 95 8.69 -14.34 2.87
N PRO A 96 7.72 -15.28 2.87
CA PRO A 96 7.81 -16.47 3.70
C PRO A 96 8.98 -17.36 3.27
N LYS A 97 9.44 -18.20 4.20
CA LYS A 97 10.48 -19.20 3.89
C LYS A 97 9.99 -20.15 2.80
N THR A 98 10.92 -20.65 2.00
CA THR A 98 10.70 -21.75 1.06
C THR A 98 11.48 -22.99 1.52
N ALA A 99 11.42 -24.07 0.75
CA ALA A 99 12.22 -25.28 1.02
C ALA A 99 13.74 -25.02 0.93
N VAL A 100 14.17 -23.96 0.25
CA VAL A 100 15.59 -23.69 -0.08
C VAL A 100 16.06 -22.29 0.31
N LYS A 101 15.18 -21.42 0.83
CA LYS A 101 15.53 -20.04 1.24
C LYS A 101 14.80 -19.63 2.51
N ASN A 102 15.49 -18.90 3.39
CA ASN A 102 14.90 -18.31 4.58
C ASN A 102 13.89 -17.21 4.22
N GLY A 103 12.88 -17.06 5.09
CA GLY A 103 11.97 -15.93 5.01
C GLY A 103 12.70 -14.63 5.38
N LYS A 104 12.32 -13.53 4.74
CA LYS A 104 12.95 -12.23 4.97
C LYS A 104 12.00 -11.08 4.69
N TRP A 105 12.25 -9.96 5.38
CA TRP A 105 11.64 -8.69 5.05
C TRP A 105 12.36 -8.02 3.90
N ASN A 106 11.62 -7.45 2.97
CA ASN A 106 12.15 -6.67 1.87
C ASN A 106 11.55 -5.27 1.90
N ALA A 107 12.42 -4.26 1.86
CA ALA A 107 12.03 -2.89 1.67
C ALA A 107 11.75 -2.60 0.19
N GLY A 108 10.71 -1.82 -0.05
CA GLY A 108 10.33 -1.33 -1.36
C GLY A 108 10.31 0.19 -1.42
N VAL A 109 9.93 0.68 -2.59
CA VAL A 109 9.58 2.07 -2.81
C VAL A 109 8.32 2.13 -3.67
N GLY A 110 7.43 3.07 -3.35
CA GLY A 110 6.19 3.29 -4.08
C GLY A 110 5.86 4.76 -4.26
N LEU A 111 5.16 5.05 -5.35
CA LEU A 111 4.56 6.33 -5.66
C LEU A 111 3.05 6.14 -5.76
N GLY A 112 2.30 7.09 -5.22
CA GLY A 112 0.86 6.96 -5.13
C GLY A 112 0.10 8.27 -5.24
N TYR A 113 -1.21 8.11 -5.30
CA TYR A 113 -2.17 9.19 -5.33
C TYR A 113 -3.05 9.13 -4.08
N LYS A 114 -3.09 10.24 -3.33
CA LYS A 114 -4.00 10.45 -2.21
C LYS A 114 -5.21 11.22 -2.69
N PHE A 115 -6.40 10.67 -2.49
CA PHE A 115 -7.67 11.26 -2.91
C PHE A 115 -8.12 12.39 -1.97
#